data_AF-A0A101QEJ3-F1
#
_entry.id   AF-A0A101QEJ3-F1
#
_cell.length_a   1.000
_cell.length_b   1.000
_cell.length_c   1.000
_cell.angle_alpha   90.00
_cell.angle_beta   90.00
_cell.angle_gamma   90.00
#
_symmetry.space_group_name_H-M   'P 1'
#
loop_
_entity.id
_entity.type
_entity.pdbx_description
1 polymer ?
#
loop_
_entity_poly.entity_id
_entity_poly.type
_entity_poly.pdbx_seq_one_letter_code
_entity_poly.pdbx_strand_id
1 'polypeptide(L)'
;MSDSADIGRWGQFAVEAARTVPAYRCFLTERNIDVSALDPSDLPGLPAMDKPGYVNAFPLAERCRDADPRTIQMVSMSSGSSGTPTVWPRRLDDEEHAATPFRRVLAGTFGADSRHTLAVVCFPLGSWVGGLYTLQCLQHLARTGLILTIAAPGNDVTAVLRVVRSLAPLAEQTVLLGYPPFLKDVVDAGRADGVPWERYGMHLVFAGEVFSETWRDTVCERAGIVSPETATAGLYGTADAGVLAYETPASIRLRRAIAATAGAAPVVFGSERLPSLMEYDPALRHFDAVDGELFLTTDGVVPLVRYTLGDTGGTASEEALIERCAQAAVPAPSAAPRPAAPYVWLFGRPLFALSMYGANIFPETIAAGLERDDCYAYLTGKFVMEVQDGERPRLRVTAEVAPGHSASEVRTEKTSDSLLAALREQNSEYAHYVPAELQPPLVRLRPHGDPEYFPVGVKHRYTRTG
;
A
#
# COMPACT_ATOMS: atom_id res chain seq x y z
N MET A 1 -29.54 2.48 1.05
CA MET A 1 -30.05 1.44 1.99
C MET A 1 -28.96 0.48 2.46
N SER A 2 -27.81 0.37 1.76
CA SER A 2 -26.65 -0.42 2.20
C SER A 2 -25.92 0.21 3.41
N ASP A 3 -25.70 1.52 3.39
CA ASP A 3 -24.81 2.18 4.37
C ASP A 3 -25.29 2.04 5.82
N SER A 4 -26.61 2.07 6.08
CA SER A 4 -27.14 1.93 7.44
C SER A 4 -27.06 0.50 7.99
N ALA A 5 -27.13 -0.51 7.11
CA ALA A 5 -27.04 -1.92 7.51
C ALA A 5 -25.59 -2.30 7.83
N ASP A 6 -24.63 -1.77 7.05
CA ASP A 6 -23.21 -1.98 7.28
C ASP A 6 -22.73 -1.29 8.57
N ILE A 7 -23.16 -0.06 8.84
CA ILE A 7 -22.87 0.63 10.12
C ILE A 7 -23.39 -0.19 11.30
N GLY A 8 -24.61 -0.72 11.23
CA GLY A 8 -25.17 -1.53 12.33
C GLY A 8 -24.35 -2.78 12.65
N ARG A 9 -23.91 -3.52 11.62
CA ARG A 9 -23.06 -4.71 11.79
C ARG A 9 -21.71 -4.36 12.40
N TRP A 10 -21.02 -3.38 11.85
CA TRP A 10 -19.67 -3.02 12.30
C TRP A 10 -19.67 -2.27 13.63
N GLY A 11 -20.77 -1.60 13.95
CA GLY A 11 -21.06 -1.08 15.28
C GLY A 11 -21.24 -2.17 16.33
N GLN A 12 -21.96 -3.24 16.02
CA GLN A 12 -22.07 -4.41 16.91
C GLN A 12 -20.71 -5.07 17.12
N PHE A 13 -19.91 -5.17 16.06
CA PHE A 13 -18.52 -5.62 16.17
C PHE A 13 -17.69 -4.72 17.10
N ALA A 14 -17.83 -3.39 17.02
CA ALA A 14 -17.14 -2.48 17.95
C ALA A 14 -17.56 -2.70 19.41
N VAL A 15 -18.85 -2.91 19.67
CA VAL A 15 -19.35 -3.25 21.02
C VAL A 15 -18.76 -4.58 21.50
N GLU A 16 -18.70 -5.60 20.65
CA GLU A 16 -18.08 -6.89 20.97
C GLU A 16 -16.58 -6.74 21.25
N ALA A 17 -15.86 -5.98 20.42
CA ALA A 17 -14.43 -5.71 20.60
C ALA A 17 -14.19 -5.00 21.94
N ALA A 18 -15.03 -4.04 22.34
CA ALA A 18 -14.88 -3.35 23.62
C ALA A 18 -15.10 -4.28 24.83
N ARG A 19 -15.88 -5.35 24.65
CA ARG A 19 -16.09 -6.40 25.65
C ARG A 19 -14.96 -7.42 25.69
N THR A 20 -14.40 -7.80 24.55
CA THR A 20 -13.46 -8.93 24.44
C THR A 20 -12.00 -8.52 24.36
N VAL A 21 -11.69 -7.29 23.95
CA VAL A 21 -10.30 -6.80 23.77
C VAL A 21 -9.95 -5.81 24.89
N PRO A 22 -9.07 -6.19 25.85
CA PRO A 22 -8.73 -5.33 26.99
C PRO A 22 -8.14 -3.97 26.59
N ALA A 23 -7.25 -3.94 25.60
CA ALA A 23 -6.65 -2.69 25.11
C ALA A 23 -7.72 -1.73 24.56
N TYR A 24 -8.69 -2.24 23.79
CA TYR A 24 -9.73 -1.39 23.23
C TYR A 24 -10.67 -0.84 24.31
N ARG A 25 -11.03 -1.66 25.30
CA ARG A 25 -11.79 -1.21 26.47
C ARG A 25 -11.07 -0.07 27.21
N CYS A 26 -9.77 -0.23 27.43
CA CYS A 26 -8.94 0.78 28.09
C CYS A 26 -8.89 2.07 27.25
N PHE A 27 -8.59 1.94 25.95
CA PHE A 27 -8.53 3.03 24.99
C PHE A 27 -9.79 3.91 24.97
N LEU A 28 -10.98 3.29 25.05
CA LEU A 28 -12.26 3.99 25.15
C LEU A 28 -12.47 4.65 26.52
N THR A 29 -12.14 3.94 27.60
CA THR A 29 -12.30 4.44 28.98
C THR A 29 -11.42 5.67 29.23
N GLU A 30 -10.17 5.66 28.77
CA GLU A 30 -9.24 6.81 28.85
C GLU A 30 -9.76 8.05 28.10
N ARG A 31 -10.70 7.87 27.16
CA ARG A 31 -11.37 8.94 26.41
C ARG A 31 -12.75 9.28 26.96
N ASN A 32 -13.07 8.82 28.17
CA ASN A 32 -14.34 9.03 28.87
C ASN A 32 -15.56 8.44 28.13
N ILE A 33 -15.39 7.33 27.41
CA ILE A 33 -16.49 6.62 26.75
C ILE A 33 -16.91 5.43 27.61
N ASP A 34 -18.18 5.38 27.97
CA ASP A 34 -18.76 4.27 28.73
C ASP A 34 -18.99 3.05 27.84
N VAL A 35 -18.10 2.06 27.97
CA VAL A 35 -18.15 0.81 27.21
C VAL A 35 -19.45 0.02 27.44
N SER A 36 -20.10 0.17 28.60
CA SER A 36 -21.33 -0.55 28.92
C SER A 36 -22.56 0.01 28.21
N ALA A 37 -22.47 1.24 27.71
CA ALA A 37 -23.56 1.98 27.07
C ALA A 37 -23.26 2.35 25.61
N LEU A 38 -22.28 1.69 24.97
CA LEU A 38 -21.96 1.91 23.55
C LEU A 38 -23.15 1.57 22.66
N ASP A 39 -23.58 2.53 21.84
CA ASP A 39 -24.56 2.32 20.78
C ASP A 39 -23.85 1.85 19.51
N PRO A 40 -24.23 0.69 18.91
CA PRO A 40 -23.74 0.28 17.60
C PRO A 40 -23.88 1.35 16.50
N SER A 41 -24.88 2.23 16.53
CA SER A 41 -24.99 3.28 15.51
C SER A 41 -23.91 4.36 15.60
N ASP A 42 -23.21 4.46 16.74
CA ASP A 42 -22.20 5.49 16.98
C ASP A 42 -20.82 5.14 16.44
N LEU A 43 -20.66 4.07 15.65
CA LEU A 43 -19.39 3.67 15.03
C LEU A 43 -18.62 4.87 14.40
N PRO A 44 -19.25 5.78 13.62
CA PRO A 44 -18.55 6.94 13.05
C PRO A 44 -18.07 7.95 14.10
N GLY A 45 -18.69 7.97 15.29
CA GLY A 45 -18.34 8.86 16.41
C GLY A 45 -17.27 8.30 17.35
N LEU A 46 -16.92 7.01 17.24
CA LEU A 46 -15.88 6.40 18.08
C LEU A 46 -14.50 7.01 17.80
N PRO A 47 -13.62 7.11 18.80
CA PRO A 47 -12.28 7.65 18.60
C PRO A 47 -11.48 6.74 17.66
N ALA A 48 -10.75 7.35 16.73
CA ALA A 48 -9.94 6.63 15.78
C ALA A 48 -8.76 5.94 16.47
N MET A 49 -8.57 4.64 16.20
CA MET A 49 -7.33 3.97 16.55
C MET A 49 -6.23 4.38 15.57
N ASP A 50 -5.01 4.50 16.04
CA ASP A 50 -3.85 4.77 15.21
C ASP A 50 -2.62 3.99 15.71
N LYS A 51 -1.54 4.05 14.94
CA LYS A 51 -0.31 3.35 15.30
C LYS A 51 0.31 3.89 16.61
N PRO A 52 0.45 5.21 16.82
CA PRO A 52 1.04 5.75 18.06
C PRO A 52 0.17 5.56 19.31
N GLY A 53 -1.13 5.91 19.22
CA GLY A 53 -2.06 5.98 20.35
C GLY A 53 -2.77 4.66 20.66
N TYR A 54 -2.64 3.63 19.82
CA TYR A 54 -3.19 2.31 20.09
C TYR A 54 -2.16 1.18 19.92
N VAL A 55 -1.60 1.00 18.73
CA VAL A 55 -0.73 -0.16 18.43
C VAL A 55 0.55 -0.15 19.27
N ASN A 56 1.17 1.01 19.42
CA ASN A 56 2.40 1.19 20.21
C ASN A 56 2.12 1.43 21.70
N ALA A 57 0.92 1.91 22.04
CA ALA A 57 0.54 2.24 23.41
C ALA A 57 0.18 0.99 24.24
N PHE A 58 -0.35 -0.05 23.61
CA PHE A 58 -0.83 -1.26 24.30
C PHE A 58 -0.02 -2.52 23.96
N PRO A 59 0.29 -3.37 24.95
CA PRO A 59 0.96 -4.65 24.73
C PRO A 59 0.21 -5.55 23.74
N LEU A 60 0.94 -6.33 22.94
CA LEU A 60 0.37 -7.21 21.91
C LEU A 60 -0.71 -8.15 22.46
N ALA A 61 -0.49 -8.76 23.63
CA ALA A 61 -1.45 -9.67 24.24
C ALA A 61 -2.78 -8.96 24.54
N GLU A 62 -2.75 -7.75 25.10
CA GLU A 62 -3.96 -6.98 25.45
C GLU A 62 -4.73 -6.48 24.22
N ARG A 63 -4.05 -6.36 23.08
CA ARG A 63 -4.68 -6.05 21.78
C ARG A 63 -5.39 -7.25 21.16
N CYS A 64 -5.16 -8.47 21.66
CA CYS A 64 -5.85 -9.67 21.23
C CYS A 64 -7.15 -9.87 22.02
N ARG A 65 -8.10 -10.60 21.44
CA ARG A 65 -9.31 -11.05 22.16
C ARG A 65 -8.93 -11.86 23.40
N ASP A 66 -9.64 -11.60 24.49
CA ASP A 66 -9.49 -12.23 25.81
C ASP A 66 -8.06 -12.18 26.37
N ALA A 67 -7.24 -11.27 25.86
CA ALA A 67 -5.79 -11.21 26.10
C ALA A 67 -5.05 -12.54 25.88
N ASP A 68 -5.53 -13.40 24.98
CA ASP A 68 -4.96 -14.73 24.74
C ASP A 68 -3.96 -14.72 23.57
N PRO A 69 -2.64 -14.73 23.81
CA PRO A 69 -1.65 -14.75 22.73
C PRO A 69 -1.58 -16.10 22.00
N ARG A 70 -2.21 -17.17 22.50
CA ARG A 70 -2.21 -18.49 21.83
C ARG A 70 -3.02 -18.49 20.53
N THR A 71 -3.81 -17.44 20.32
CA THR A 71 -4.53 -17.20 19.07
C THR A 71 -3.60 -16.76 17.96
N ILE A 72 -2.40 -16.28 18.28
CA ILE A 72 -1.40 -15.85 17.31
C ILE A 72 -0.69 -17.09 16.76
N GLN A 73 -0.85 -17.35 15.47
CA GLN A 73 -0.26 -18.51 14.79
C GLN A 73 0.80 -18.11 13.76
N MET A 74 0.76 -16.86 13.30
CA MET A 74 1.75 -16.28 12.40
C MET A 74 2.02 -14.82 12.76
N VAL A 75 3.22 -14.33 12.45
CA VAL A 75 3.61 -12.94 12.65
C VAL A 75 4.24 -12.39 11.39
N SER A 76 3.81 -11.20 10.99
CA SER A 76 4.52 -10.36 10.02
C SER A 76 5.02 -9.07 10.68
N MET A 77 5.94 -8.37 10.02
CA MET A 77 6.52 -7.11 10.46
C MET A 77 6.35 -6.02 9.41
N SER A 78 6.28 -4.77 9.85
CA SER A 78 6.45 -3.58 9.00
C SER A 78 7.44 -2.60 9.60
N SER A 79 7.98 -1.70 8.76
CA SER A 79 8.82 -0.61 9.25
C SER A 79 8.01 0.29 10.20
N GLY A 80 8.60 0.62 11.34
CA GLY A 80 8.09 1.62 12.26
C GLY A 80 8.81 2.94 12.06
N SER A 81 8.12 4.08 12.20
CA SER A 81 8.76 5.40 12.22
C SER A 81 9.72 5.58 13.41
N SER A 82 9.64 4.71 14.42
CA SER A 82 10.51 4.69 15.60
C SER A 82 11.77 3.81 15.45
N GLY A 83 12.03 3.24 14.27
CA GLY A 83 13.16 2.33 14.02
C GLY A 83 12.99 0.91 14.58
N THR A 84 11.97 0.65 15.42
CA THR A 84 11.61 -0.70 15.85
C THR A 84 10.50 -1.26 14.95
N PRO A 85 10.69 -2.40 14.27
CA PRO A 85 9.65 -3.02 13.46
C PRO A 85 8.40 -3.35 14.28
N THR A 86 7.22 -3.08 13.72
CA THR A 86 5.95 -3.36 14.38
C THR A 86 5.52 -4.80 14.10
N VAL A 87 5.13 -5.52 15.16
CA VAL A 87 4.64 -6.90 15.10
C VAL A 87 3.16 -6.94 14.76
N TRP A 88 2.81 -7.69 13.72
CA TRP A 88 1.44 -7.89 13.23
C TRP A 88 1.03 -9.36 13.37
N PRO A 89 0.20 -9.70 14.36
CA PRO A 89 -0.22 -11.07 14.60
C PRO A 89 -1.29 -11.52 13.60
N ARG A 90 -1.27 -12.80 13.23
CA ARG A 90 -2.21 -13.42 12.30
C ARG A 90 -2.63 -14.81 12.78
N ARG A 91 -3.80 -15.20 12.31
CA ARG A 91 -4.47 -16.48 12.50
C ARG A 91 -4.47 -17.23 11.17
N LEU A 92 -4.27 -18.54 11.20
CA LEU A 92 -4.33 -19.39 10.01
C LEU A 92 -5.78 -19.75 9.65
N ASP A 93 -6.70 -19.75 10.61
CA ASP A 93 -8.13 -19.99 10.36
C ASP A 93 -8.83 -18.81 9.65
N ASP A 94 -8.22 -17.62 9.64
CA ASP A 94 -8.68 -16.45 8.87
C ASP A 94 -8.33 -16.51 7.37
N GLU A 95 -7.68 -17.60 6.91
CA GLU A 95 -7.18 -17.74 5.53
C GLU A 95 -8.26 -17.54 4.46
N GLU A 96 -9.52 -17.94 4.72
CA GLU A 96 -10.62 -17.74 3.77
C GLU A 96 -10.99 -16.26 3.59
N HIS A 97 -11.12 -15.52 4.69
CA HIS A 97 -11.36 -14.08 4.65
C HIS A 97 -10.18 -13.34 4.02
N ALA A 98 -8.96 -13.72 4.40
CA ALA A 98 -7.73 -13.15 3.86
C ALA A 98 -7.56 -13.40 2.35
N ALA A 99 -7.90 -14.60 1.88
CA ALA A 99 -7.76 -14.98 0.49
C ALA A 99 -8.91 -14.51 -0.41
N THR A 100 -10.02 -14.02 0.16
CA THR A 100 -11.20 -13.61 -0.63
C THR A 100 -10.87 -12.56 -1.70
N PRO A 101 -10.13 -11.46 -1.42
CA PRO A 101 -9.69 -10.53 -2.46
C PRO A 101 -8.89 -11.20 -3.59
N PHE A 102 -7.96 -12.09 -3.23
CA PHE A 102 -7.19 -12.86 -4.22
C PHE A 102 -8.08 -13.79 -5.03
N ARG A 103 -9.10 -14.43 -4.43
CA ARG A 103 -10.06 -15.26 -5.17
C ARG A 103 -10.86 -14.44 -6.18
N ARG A 104 -11.30 -13.23 -5.81
CA ARG A 104 -12.04 -12.33 -6.72
C ARG A 104 -11.21 -11.96 -7.94
N VAL A 105 -9.92 -11.72 -7.77
CA VAL A 105 -8.99 -11.46 -8.87
C VAL A 105 -8.68 -12.74 -9.66
N LEU A 106 -8.11 -13.74 -9.00
CA LEU A 106 -7.55 -14.93 -9.66
C LEU A 106 -8.63 -15.81 -10.30
N ALA A 107 -9.73 -16.08 -9.61
CA ALA A 107 -10.83 -16.88 -10.18
C ALA A 107 -11.80 -15.98 -10.95
N GLY A 108 -12.27 -14.91 -10.31
CA GLY A 108 -13.33 -14.06 -10.86
C GLY A 108 -12.92 -13.26 -12.11
N THR A 109 -11.62 -12.99 -12.30
CA THR A 109 -11.12 -12.24 -13.45
C THR A 109 -10.17 -13.06 -14.32
N PHE A 110 -9.20 -13.77 -13.72
CA PHE A 110 -8.17 -14.48 -14.49
C PHE A 110 -8.54 -15.94 -14.81
N GLY A 111 -9.64 -16.47 -14.26
CA GLY A 111 -10.09 -17.85 -14.53
C GLY A 111 -9.16 -18.94 -14.00
N ALA A 112 -8.45 -18.69 -12.89
CA ALA A 112 -7.52 -19.64 -12.27
C ALA A 112 -8.20 -20.85 -11.59
N ASP A 113 -9.53 -20.92 -11.61
CA ASP A 113 -10.35 -22.08 -11.23
C ASP A 113 -10.51 -23.09 -12.38
N SER A 114 -10.27 -22.66 -13.62
CA SER A 114 -10.42 -23.48 -14.82
C SER A 114 -9.12 -23.60 -15.65
N ARG A 115 -8.15 -22.72 -15.42
CA ARG A 115 -6.84 -22.72 -16.08
C ARG A 115 -5.71 -22.99 -15.10
N HIS A 116 -4.80 -23.87 -15.46
CA HIS A 116 -3.58 -24.08 -14.68
C HIS A 116 -2.72 -22.81 -14.70
N THR A 117 -2.54 -22.22 -13.53
CA THR A 117 -1.94 -20.91 -13.34
C THR A 117 -0.66 -21.01 -12.53
N LEU A 118 0.46 -20.53 -13.09
CA LEU A 118 1.69 -20.31 -12.33
C LEU A 118 1.58 -18.97 -11.59
N ALA A 119 1.53 -18.99 -10.26
CA ALA A 119 1.56 -17.80 -9.41
C ALA A 119 2.98 -17.60 -8.85
N VAL A 120 3.64 -16.51 -9.25
CA VAL A 120 5.00 -16.16 -8.81
C VAL A 120 4.93 -14.98 -7.84
N VAL A 121 5.26 -15.24 -6.57
CA VAL A 121 5.30 -14.24 -5.50
C VAL A 121 6.63 -13.50 -5.56
N CYS A 122 6.57 -12.26 -6.06
CA CYS A 122 7.69 -11.34 -6.25
C CYS A 122 7.84 -10.31 -5.11
N PHE A 123 7.04 -10.42 -4.06
CA PHE A 123 7.20 -9.61 -2.84
C PHE A 123 8.34 -10.16 -1.96
N PRO A 124 9.05 -9.31 -1.21
CA PRO A 124 10.01 -9.73 -0.19
C PRO A 124 9.41 -10.78 0.76
N LEU A 125 10.17 -11.86 0.99
CA LEU A 125 9.80 -12.97 1.86
C LEU A 125 10.46 -12.83 3.24
N GLY A 126 10.17 -13.76 4.15
CA GLY A 126 10.64 -13.73 5.53
C GLY A 126 9.58 -13.14 6.45
N SER A 127 9.94 -12.13 7.26
CA SER A 127 9.01 -11.47 8.19
C SER A 127 8.08 -10.46 7.52
N TRP A 128 8.26 -10.15 6.24
CA TRP A 128 7.51 -9.09 5.56
C TRP A 128 6.10 -9.53 5.18
N VAL A 129 5.12 -8.68 5.47
CA VAL A 129 3.70 -8.99 5.19
C VAL A 129 3.46 -9.32 3.74
N GLY A 130 4.04 -8.58 2.78
CA GLY A 130 3.71 -8.71 1.36
C GLY A 130 3.93 -10.13 0.83
N GLY A 131 5.11 -10.70 1.02
CA GLY A 131 5.44 -12.04 0.53
C GLY A 131 4.77 -13.15 1.34
N LEU A 132 4.85 -13.08 2.66
CA LEU A 132 4.33 -14.15 3.53
C LEU A 132 2.80 -14.25 3.44
N TYR A 133 2.10 -13.11 3.52
CA TYR A 133 0.64 -13.06 3.43
C TYR A 133 0.13 -13.54 2.07
N THR A 134 0.76 -13.09 0.98
CA THR A 134 0.39 -13.50 -0.37
C THR A 134 0.60 -15.00 -0.57
N LEU A 135 1.74 -15.54 -0.12
CA LEU A 135 2.02 -16.97 -0.21
C LEU A 135 0.97 -17.81 0.54
N GLN A 136 0.60 -17.42 1.76
CA GLN A 136 -0.43 -18.11 2.55
C GLN A 136 -1.78 -18.09 1.84
N CYS A 137 -2.20 -16.93 1.33
CA CYS A 137 -3.47 -16.81 0.59
C CYS A 137 -3.48 -17.73 -0.64
N LEU A 138 -2.39 -17.75 -1.43
CA LEU A 138 -2.30 -18.61 -2.61
C LEU A 138 -2.32 -20.10 -2.24
N GLN A 139 -1.63 -20.51 -1.17
CA GLN A 139 -1.64 -21.90 -0.69
C GLN A 139 -3.03 -22.34 -0.23
N HIS A 140 -3.77 -21.45 0.43
CA HIS A 140 -5.17 -21.69 0.79
C HIS A 140 -6.05 -21.82 -0.45
N LEU A 141 -5.91 -20.93 -1.43
CA LEU A 141 -6.67 -20.98 -2.68
C LEU A 141 -6.41 -22.24 -3.50
N ALA A 142 -5.15 -22.71 -3.54
CA ALA A 142 -4.81 -23.98 -4.18
C ALA A 142 -5.49 -25.19 -3.50
N ARG A 143 -5.62 -25.16 -2.17
CA ARG A 143 -6.34 -26.21 -1.41
C ARG A 143 -7.86 -26.11 -1.54
N THR A 144 -8.39 -24.93 -1.85
CA THR A 144 -9.83 -24.65 -1.86
C THR A 144 -10.44 -24.51 -3.27
N GLY A 145 -9.70 -24.87 -4.32
CA GLY A 145 -10.26 -25.12 -5.65
C GLY A 145 -9.59 -24.40 -6.82
N LEU A 146 -8.55 -23.58 -6.60
CA LEU A 146 -7.78 -22.99 -7.71
C LEU A 146 -6.67 -23.92 -8.20
N ILE A 147 -6.41 -23.92 -9.51
CA ILE A 147 -5.42 -24.77 -10.16
C ILE A 147 -4.08 -24.04 -10.20
N LEU A 148 -3.40 -23.96 -9.06
CA LEU A 148 -2.18 -23.15 -8.91
C LEU A 148 -0.91 -24.00 -8.82
N THR A 149 0.12 -23.60 -9.57
CA THR A 149 1.52 -23.86 -9.21
C THR A 149 2.08 -22.60 -8.59
N ILE A 150 2.62 -22.70 -7.37
CA ILE A 150 3.04 -21.52 -6.60
C ILE A 150 4.56 -21.53 -6.47
N ALA A 151 5.20 -20.41 -6.82
CA ALA A 151 6.61 -20.18 -6.61
C ALA A 151 6.80 -18.86 -5.86
N ALA A 152 7.73 -18.81 -4.91
CA ALA A 152 8.02 -17.62 -4.12
C ALA A 152 9.53 -17.31 -4.19
N PRO A 153 10.03 -16.78 -5.31
CA PRO A 153 11.43 -16.35 -5.44
C PRO A 153 11.75 -15.07 -4.66
N GLY A 154 10.74 -14.32 -4.21
CA GLY A 154 10.93 -13.04 -3.52
C GLY A 154 11.30 -11.92 -4.49
N ASN A 155 11.97 -10.88 -3.98
CA ASN A 155 12.38 -9.71 -4.76
C ASN A 155 13.77 -9.86 -5.41
N ASP A 156 14.07 -11.05 -5.95
CA ASP A 156 15.29 -11.32 -6.73
C ASP A 156 14.92 -11.57 -8.20
N VAL A 157 15.27 -10.62 -9.06
CA VAL A 157 14.99 -10.68 -10.51
C VAL A 157 15.57 -11.94 -11.15
N THR A 158 16.80 -12.34 -10.79
CA THR A 158 17.45 -13.53 -11.35
C THR A 158 16.70 -14.81 -10.95
N ALA A 159 16.29 -14.90 -9.69
CA ALA A 159 15.49 -16.01 -9.21
C ALA A 159 14.10 -16.07 -9.88
N VAL A 160 13.43 -14.91 -10.01
CA VAL A 160 12.14 -14.80 -10.71
C VAL A 160 12.25 -15.27 -12.17
N LEU A 161 13.24 -14.78 -12.92
CA LEU A 161 13.42 -15.19 -14.33
C LEU A 161 13.76 -16.68 -14.46
N ARG A 162 14.50 -17.26 -13.52
CA ARG A 162 14.77 -18.71 -13.48
C ARG A 162 13.48 -19.53 -13.28
N VAL A 163 12.63 -19.09 -12.34
CA VAL A 163 11.32 -19.69 -12.10
C VAL A 163 10.44 -19.61 -13.33
N VAL A 164 10.29 -18.41 -13.91
CA VAL A 164 9.47 -18.19 -15.12
C VAL A 164 9.92 -19.09 -16.26
N ARG A 165 11.21 -19.10 -16.60
CA ARG A 165 11.75 -19.93 -17.70
C ARG A 165 11.48 -21.42 -17.50
N SER A 166 11.50 -21.89 -16.25
CA SER A 166 11.36 -23.31 -15.93
C SER A 166 9.90 -23.76 -15.85
N LEU A 167 9.03 -22.90 -15.33
CA LEU A 167 7.66 -23.29 -14.93
C LEU A 167 6.57 -22.68 -15.81
N ALA A 168 6.77 -21.49 -16.40
CA ALA A 168 5.74 -20.86 -17.23
C ALA A 168 5.34 -21.71 -18.45
N PRO A 169 6.26 -22.45 -19.12
CA PRO A 169 5.88 -23.36 -20.21
C PRO A 169 4.99 -24.54 -19.79
N LEU A 170 4.88 -24.82 -18.48
CA LEU A 170 4.08 -25.91 -17.93
C LEU A 170 2.68 -25.47 -17.51
N ALA A 171 2.39 -24.17 -17.56
CA ALA A 171 1.11 -23.58 -17.17
C ALA A 171 0.42 -22.93 -18.37
N GLU A 172 -0.89 -22.76 -18.29
CA GLU A 172 -1.67 -22.05 -19.32
C GLU A 172 -1.56 -20.53 -19.17
N GLN A 173 -1.27 -20.05 -17.96
CA GLN A 173 -1.08 -18.63 -17.66
C GLN A 173 -0.13 -18.40 -16.48
N THR A 174 0.50 -17.24 -16.44
CA THR A 174 1.47 -16.85 -15.41
C THR A 174 1.06 -15.53 -14.76
N VAL A 175 0.92 -15.52 -13.44
CA VAL A 175 0.62 -14.34 -12.63
C VAL A 175 1.87 -13.93 -11.85
N LEU A 176 2.37 -12.71 -12.06
CA LEU A 176 3.40 -12.11 -11.19
C LEU A 176 2.73 -11.23 -10.13
N LEU A 177 3.04 -11.46 -8.84
CA LEU A 177 2.47 -10.70 -7.72
C LEU A 177 3.57 -9.91 -7.02
N GLY A 178 3.55 -8.58 -7.07
CA GLY A 178 4.66 -7.77 -6.55
C GLY A 178 4.37 -6.26 -6.50
N TYR A 179 5.36 -5.49 -6.04
CA TYR A 179 5.31 -4.03 -6.10
C TYR A 179 5.37 -3.56 -7.56
N PRO A 180 4.59 -2.53 -7.96
CA PRO A 180 4.58 -2.04 -9.34
C PRO A 180 5.99 -1.85 -9.94
N PRO A 181 6.90 -1.01 -9.38
CA PRO A 181 8.21 -0.78 -9.99
C PRO A 181 9.07 -2.05 -10.07
N PHE A 182 8.98 -2.94 -9.08
CA PHE A 182 9.74 -4.20 -9.10
C PHE A 182 9.24 -5.16 -10.20
N LEU A 183 7.92 -5.27 -10.40
CA LEU A 183 7.39 -6.10 -11.49
C LEU A 183 7.80 -5.55 -12.86
N LYS A 184 7.88 -4.23 -13.02
CA LYS A 184 8.44 -3.62 -14.22
C LYS A 184 9.91 -4.03 -14.42
N ASP A 185 10.74 -3.95 -13.37
CA ASP A 185 12.15 -4.37 -13.44
C ASP A 185 12.28 -5.84 -13.89
N VAL A 186 11.44 -6.74 -13.37
CA VAL A 186 11.39 -8.15 -13.80
C VAL A 186 11.02 -8.28 -15.27
N VAL A 187 9.97 -7.58 -15.72
CA VAL A 187 9.50 -7.64 -17.11
C VAL A 187 10.57 -7.12 -18.07
N ASP A 188 11.17 -5.97 -17.76
CA ASP A 188 12.22 -5.33 -18.56
C ASP A 188 13.48 -6.20 -18.62
N ALA A 189 13.92 -6.72 -17.47
CA ALA A 189 15.05 -7.65 -17.41
C ALA A 189 14.78 -8.88 -18.27
N GLY A 190 13.62 -9.52 -18.12
CA GLY A 190 13.26 -10.69 -18.91
C GLY A 190 13.18 -10.40 -20.41
N ARG A 191 12.73 -9.21 -20.83
CA ARG A 191 12.76 -8.79 -22.24
C ARG A 191 14.19 -8.71 -22.77
N ALA A 192 15.09 -8.06 -22.03
CA ALA A 192 16.50 -7.97 -22.39
C ALA A 192 17.16 -9.37 -22.46
N ASP A 193 16.69 -10.28 -21.62
CA ASP A 193 17.12 -11.67 -21.49
C ASP A 193 16.44 -12.65 -22.46
N GLY A 194 15.60 -12.16 -23.39
CA GLY A 194 14.92 -12.97 -24.40
C GLY A 194 13.81 -13.88 -23.89
N VAL A 195 13.21 -13.57 -22.73
CA VAL A 195 12.03 -14.29 -22.21
C VAL A 195 10.82 -13.99 -23.13
N PRO A 196 10.16 -15.00 -23.70
CA PRO A 196 9.04 -14.81 -24.62
C PRO A 196 7.73 -14.59 -23.86
N TRP A 197 7.60 -13.44 -23.20
CA TRP A 197 6.46 -13.10 -22.32
C TRP A 197 5.10 -13.33 -22.98
N GLU A 198 4.98 -13.01 -24.27
CA GLU A 198 3.76 -13.17 -25.06
C GLU A 198 3.24 -14.61 -25.15
N ARG A 199 4.09 -15.61 -24.86
CA ARG A 199 3.73 -17.04 -24.89
C ARG A 199 3.19 -17.56 -23.55
N TYR A 200 3.31 -16.79 -22.47
CA TYR A 200 3.08 -17.30 -21.10
C TYR A 200 1.77 -16.84 -20.47
N GLY A 201 0.86 -16.23 -21.24
CA GLY A 201 -0.45 -15.79 -20.74
C GLY A 201 -0.31 -14.88 -19.51
N MET A 202 0.47 -13.81 -19.66
CA MET A 202 0.89 -12.99 -18.52
C MET A 202 -0.26 -12.25 -17.86
N HIS A 203 -0.23 -12.25 -16.53
CA HIS A 203 -1.10 -11.49 -15.65
C HIS A 203 -0.26 -10.82 -14.55
N LEU A 204 -0.69 -9.66 -14.06
CA LEU A 204 0.05 -8.89 -13.06
C LEU A 204 -0.86 -8.49 -11.89
N VAL A 205 -0.44 -8.78 -10.67
CA VAL A 205 -1.11 -8.31 -9.45
C VAL A 205 -0.17 -7.36 -8.71
N PHE A 206 -0.63 -6.14 -8.51
CA PHE A 206 0.14 -5.06 -7.90
C PHE A 206 -0.31 -4.82 -6.46
N ALA A 207 0.61 -4.48 -5.55
CA ALA A 207 0.25 -3.95 -4.24
C ALA A 207 1.31 -2.98 -3.72
N GLY A 208 0.96 -2.21 -2.70
CA GLY A 208 1.90 -1.42 -1.91
C GLY A 208 2.27 -0.04 -2.45
N GLU A 209 1.98 0.26 -3.72
CA GLU A 209 2.22 1.61 -4.30
C GLU A 209 1.12 2.01 -5.30
N VAL A 210 0.93 3.32 -5.43
CA VAL A 210 0.05 3.91 -6.45
C VAL A 210 0.76 3.97 -7.80
N PHE A 211 0.01 3.81 -8.89
CA PHE A 211 0.55 3.90 -10.26
C PHE A 211 -0.48 4.51 -11.23
N SER A 212 0.02 5.02 -12.36
CA SER A 212 -0.81 5.64 -13.40
C SER A 212 -1.31 4.60 -14.43
N GLU A 213 -2.39 4.93 -15.14
CA GLU A 213 -2.87 4.09 -16.25
C GLU A 213 -1.85 4.04 -17.42
N THR A 214 -1.12 5.13 -17.67
CA THR A 214 0.00 5.15 -18.63
C THR A 214 1.10 4.16 -18.25
N TRP A 215 1.44 4.08 -16.95
CA TRP A 215 2.40 3.10 -16.46
C TRP A 215 1.87 1.68 -16.64
N ARG A 216 0.59 1.43 -16.32
CA ARG A 216 -0.05 0.12 -16.51
C ARG A 216 0.03 -0.32 -17.97
N ASP A 217 -0.34 0.56 -18.91
CA ASP A 217 -0.29 0.28 -20.35
C ASP A 217 1.13 -0.07 -20.80
N THR A 218 2.12 0.71 -20.34
CA THR A 218 3.53 0.47 -20.65
C THR A 218 3.98 -0.90 -20.18
N VAL A 219 3.74 -1.26 -18.92
CA VAL A 219 4.19 -2.56 -18.39
C VAL A 219 3.43 -3.73 -19.04
N CYS A 220 2.14 -3.55 -19.34
CA CYS A 220 1.35 -4.56 -20.05
C CYS A 220 1.89 -4.81 -21.46
N GLU A 221 2.15 -3.75 -22.24
CA GLU A 221 2.76 -3.88 -23.57
C GLU A 221 4.08 -4.65 -23.48
N ARG A 222 4.90 -4.34 -22.46
CA ARG A 222 6.18 -5.01 -22.27
C ARG A 222 6.08 -6.47 -21.83
N ALA A 223 5.02 -6.83 -21.12
CA ALA A 223 4.73 -8.20 -20.73
C ALA A 223 3.95 -8.99 -21.80
N GLY A 224 3.70 -8.42 -22.98
CA GLY A 224 2.90 -9.08 -24.03
C GLY A 224 1.41 -9.20 -23.67
N ILE A 225 0.91 -8.35 -22.76
CA ILE A 225 -0.48 -8.33 -22.31
C ILE A 225 -1.31 -7.44 -23.22
N VAL A 226 -2.35 -8.02 -23.82
CA VAL A 226 -3.25 -7.31 -24.76
C VAL A 226 -4.34 -6.53 -24.03
N SER A 227 -4.88 -7.06 -22.92
CA SER A 227 -5.99 -6.45 -22.19
C SER A 227 -5.59 -6.15 -20.74
N PRO A 228 -5.07 -4.94 -20.45
CA PRO A 228 -4.71 -4.54 -19.08
C PRO A 228 -5.86 -4.68 -18.09
N GLU A 229 -7.09 -4.40 -18.52
CA GLU A 229 -8.30 -4.45 -17.67
C GLU A 229 -8.63 -5.85 -17.14
N THR A 230 -8.26 -6.89 -17.88
CA THR A 230 -8.60 -8.29 -17.54
C THR A 230 -7.39 -9.13 -17.17
N ALA A 231 -6.18 -8.61 -17.41
CA ALA A 231 -4.93 -9.27 -17.07
C ALA A 231 -4.18 -8.61 -15.92
N THR A 232 -4.68 -7.50 -15.36
CA THR A 232 -4.06 -6.85 -14.20
C THR A 232 -5.06 -6.55 -13.09
N ALA A 233 -4.55 -6.47 -11.86
CA ALA A 233 -5.31 -5.96 -10.72
C ALA A 233 -4.39 -5.36 -9.66
N GLY A 234 -4.70 -4.16 -9.17
CA GLY A 234 -4.12 -3.60 -7.96
C GLY A 234 -4.84 -4.10 -6.70
N LEU A 235 -4.08 -4.23 -5.61
CA LEU A 235 -4.56 -4.55 -4.27
C LEU A 235 -4.15 -3.43 -3.31
N TYR A 236 -5.11 -2.92 -2.56
CA TYR A 236 -4.82 -2.05 -1.42
C TYR A 236 -4.51 -2.94 -0.22
N GLY A 237 -3.23 -3.10 0.08
CA GLY A 237 -2.76 -3.97 1.17
C GLY A 237 -1.95 -3.20 2.21
N THR A 238 -2.13 -3.56 3.48
CA THR A 238 -1.39 -3.01 4.60
C THR A 238 -0.82 -4.10 5.50
N ALA A 239 0.22 -3.77 6.25
CA ALA A 239 0.78 -4.70 7.24
C ALA A 239 -0.19 -4.99 8.37
N ASP A 240 -0.95 -3.96 8.72
CA ASP A 240 -1.86 -3.87 9.85
C ASP A 240 -3.07 -4.80 9.67
N ALA A 241 -3.61 -4.88 8.44
CA ALA A 241 -4.89 -5.53 8.17
C ALA A 241 -4.90 -6.44 6.91
N GLY A 242 -3.77 -6.64 6.24
CA GLY A 242 -3.72 -7.42 5.01
C GLY A 242 -4.33 -6.69 3.81
N VAL A 243 -4.91 -7.44 2.87
CA VAL A 243 -5.53 -6.84 1.66
C VAL A 243 -6.93 -6.37 1.98
N LEU A 244 -7.17 -5.08 1.76
CA LEU A 244 -8.37 -4.31 2.09
C LEU A 244 -9.32 -4.17 0.91
N ALA A 245 -8.78 -3.83 -0.26
CA ALA A 245 -9.57 -3.61 -1.46
C ALA A 245 -8.80 -4.14 -2.67
N TYR A 246 -9.52 -4.35 -3.78
CA TYR A 246 -8.96 -4.89 -5.01
C TYR A 246 -9.55 -4.20 -6.23
N GLU A 247 -8.75 -4.06 -7.28
CA GLU A 247 -9.25 -3.65 -8.58
C GLU A 247 -10.05 -4.79 -9.24
N THR A 248 -11.07 -4.40 -10.00
CA THR A 248 -11.82 -5.27 -10.89
C THR A 248 -11.75 -4.72 -12.31
N PRO A 249 -12.10 -5.49 -13.35
CA PRO A 249 -12.25 -4.93 -14.69
C PRO A 249 -13.21 -3.74 -14.73
N ALA A 250 -14.25 -3.73 -13.88
CA ALA A 250 -15.18 -2.61 -13.77
C ALA A 250 -14.52 -1.37 -13.14
N SER A 251 -13.77 -1.53 -12.04
CA SER A 251 -13.06 -0.43 -11.38
C SER A 251 -11.98 0.16 -12.28
N ILE A 252 -11.23 -0.68 -13.01
CA ILE A 252 -10.20 -0.25 -13.96
C ILE A 252 -10.85 0.54 -15.11
N ARG A 253 -11.92 0.02 -15.73
CA ARG A 253 -12.65 0.74 -16.79
C ARG A 253 -13.15 2.09 -16.34
N LEU A 254 -13.77 2.13 -15.15
CA LEU A 254 -14.32 3.36 -14.61
C LEU A 254 -13.21 4.38 -14.34
N ARG A 255 -12.10 3.95 -13.72
CA ARG A 255 -10.92 4.80 -13.48
C ARG A 255 -10.35 5.35 -14.79
N ARG A 256 -10.21 4.51 -15.82
CA ARG A 256 -9.72 4.92 -17.15
C ARG A 256 -10.68 5.89 -17.85
N ALA A 257 -11.98 5.67 -17.76
CA ALA A 257 -12.99 6.57 -18.33
C ALA A 257 -12.96 7.96 -17.66
N ILE A 258 -12.81 8.01 -16.34
CA ILE A 258 -12.63 9.26 -15.58
C ILE A 258 -11.33 9.95 -16.00
N ALA A 259 -10.23 9.20 -16.10
CA ALA A 259 -8.93 9.75 -16.52
C ALA A 259 -8.96 10.34 -17.94
N ALA A 260 -9.74 9.74 -18.85
CA ALA A 260 -9.89 10.20 -20.23
C ALA A 260 -10.84 11.40 -20.38
N THR A 261 -11.63 11.72 -19.34
CA THR A 261 -12.62 12.81 -19.37
C THR A 261 -12.04 14.04 -18.66
N ALA A 262 -11.76 15.09 -19.44
CA ALA A 262 -11.16 16.32 -18.92
C ALA A 262 -12.00 16.95 -17.81
N GLY A 263 -11.37 17.25 -16.66
CA GLY A 263 -12.03 17.86 -15.51
C GLY A 263 -12.93 16.93 -14.69
N ALA A 264 -12.97 15.63 -14.98
CA ALA A 264 -13.84 14.70 -14.25
C ALA A 264 -13.33 14.36 -12.84
N ALA A 265 -12.02 14.26 -12.64
CA ALA A 265 -11.45 13.82 -11.35
C ALA A 265 -11.86 14.72 -10.16
N PRO A 266 -11.85 16.07 -10.26
CA PRO A 266 -12.34 16.94 -9.18
C PRO A 266 -13.81 16.73 -8.85
N VAL A 267 -14.65 16.50 -9.87
CA VAL A 267 -16.10 16.29 -9.68
C VAL A 267 -16.37 14.93 -9.03
N VAL A 268 -15.65 13.88 -9.44
CA VAL A 268 -15.89 12.52 -8.96
C VAL A 268 -15.24 12.26 -7.60
N PHE A 269 -14.01 12.72 -7.40
CA PHE A 269 -13.17 12.39 -6.24
C PHE A 269 -12.86 13.57 -5.33
N GLY A 270 -13.23 14.80 -5.69
CA GLY A 270 -12.88 16.01 -4.92
C GLY A 270 -11.42 16.44 -5.05
N SER A 271 -10.67 15.91 -6.02
CA SER A 271 -9.25 16.22 -6.24
C SER A 271 -8.89 16.20 -7.72
N GLU A 272 -7.95 17.06 -8.13
CA GLU A 272 -7.32 17.03 -9.46
C GLU A 272 -6.49 15.75 -9.69
N ARG A 273 -6.02 15.11 -8.61
CA ARG A 273 -5.25 13.87 -8.71
C ARG A 273 -6.18 12.71 -9.07
N LEU A 274 -5.71 11.77 -9.88
CA LEU A 274 -6.41 10.51 -10.12
C LEU A 274 -6.02 9.49 -9.03
N PRO A 275 -6.94 9.10 -8.13
CA PRO A 275 -6.64 8.11 -7.09
C PRO A 275 -6.59 6.69 -7.68
N SER A 276 -6.16 5.71 -6.89
CA SER A 276 -6.51 4.31 -7.17
C SER A 276 -8.01 4.13 -6.91
N LEU A 277 -8.69 3.27 -7.67
CA LEU A 277 -10.13 3.02 -7.52
C LEU A 277 -10.38 1.51 -7.42
N MET A 278 -10.89 1.07 -6.28
CA MET A 278 -10.97 -0.35 -5.93
C MET A 278 -12.32 -0.67 -5.30
N GLU A 279 -12.68 -1.94 -5.32
CA GLU A 279 -13.83 -2.48 -4.61
C GLU A 279 -13.39 -3.15 -3.31
N TYR A 280 -14.27 -3.17 -2.32
CA TYR A 280 -14.07 -3.95 -1.11
C TYR A 280 -15.33 -4.75 -0.77
N ASP A 281 -15.15 -5.81 0.01
CA ASP A 281 -16.26 -6.62 0.51
C ASP A 281 -16.76 -6.03 1.86
N PRO A 282 -17.96 -5.42 1.91
CA PRO A 282 -18.50 -4.84 3.13
C PRO A 282 -18.78 -5.89 4.22
N ALA A 283 -18.85 -7.17 3.82
CA ALA A 283 -18.97 -8.27 4.77
C ALA A 283 -17.65 -8.64 5.45
N LEU A 284 -16.50 -8.19 4.93
CA LEU A 284 -15.19 -8.47 5.52
C LEU A 284 -14.60 -7.25 6.23
N ARG A 285 -14.96 -6.03 5.82
CA ARG A 285 -14.51 -4.80 6.46
C ARG A 285 -15.45 -3.64 6.17
N HIS A 286 -15.29 -2.57 6.93
CA HIS A 286 -15.99 -1.30 6.71
C HIS A 286 -14.99 -0.17 6.53
N PHE A 287 -15.27 0.68 5.55
CA PHE A 287 -14.58 1.94 5.34
C PHE A 287 -15.50 3.11 5.66
N ASP A 288 -14.96 4.08 6.38
CA ASP A 288 -15.55 5.40 6.57
C ASP A 288 -14.54 6.46 6.09
N ALA A 289 -15.03 7.62 5.67
CA ALA A 289 -14.21 8.72 5.20
C ALA A 289 -14.67 10.04 5.80
N VAL A 290 -13.80 10.69 6.57
CA VAL A 290 -14.08 11.98 7.23
C VAL A 290 -13.01 12.98 6.84
N ASP A 291 -13.40 14.14 6.32
CA ASP A 291 -12.50 15.22 5.88
C ASP A 291 -11.39 14.75 4.91
N GLY A 292 -11.68 13.72 4.11
CA GLY A 292 -10.76 13.14 3.13
C GLY A 292 -9.77 12.12 3.70
N GLU A 293 -9.85 11.76 4.98
CA GLU A 293 -9.10 10.69 5.62
C GLU A 293 -9.91 9.39 5.68
N LEU A 294 -9.27 8.25 5.43
CA LEU A 294 -9.90 6.93 5.45
C LEU A 294 -9.72 6.25 6.81
N PHE A 295 -10.83 5.70 7.32
CA PHE A 295 -10.88 4.89 8.53
C PHE A 295 -11.36 3.48 8.18
N LEU A 296 -10.72 2.49 8.79
CA LEU A 296 -10.98 1.07 8.58
C LEU A 296 -11.51 0.43 9.86
N THR A 297 -12.62 -0.30 9.75
CA THR A 297 -13.03 -1.26 10.78
C THR A 297 -12.96 -2.66 10.20
N THR A 298 -12.19 -3.54 10.83
CA THR A 298 -11.98 -4.91 10.36
C THR A 298 -11.69 -5.85 11.51
N ASP A 299 -12.09 -7.11 11.32
CA ASP A 299 -11.73 -8.19 12.22
C ASP A 299 -10.33 -8.75 11.91
N GLY A 300 -9.73 -9.39 12.90
CA GLY A 300 -8.47 -10.11 12.88
C GLY A 300 -8.06 -10.55 14.27
N VAL A 301 -6.81 -11.02 14.43
CA VAL A 301 -6.26 -11.37 15.75
C VAL A 301 -6.26 -10.16 16.68
N VAL A 302 -5.91 -9.00 16.12
CA VAL A 302 -6.10 -7.70 16.75
C VAL A 302 -7.23 -7.00 15.99
N PRO A 303 -8.44 -6.95 16.56
CA PRO A 303 -9.55 -6.17 16.02
C PRO A 303 -9.16 -4.70 15.87
N LEU A 304 -9.46 -4.12 14.71
CA LEU A 304 -9.23 -2.71 14.42
C LEU A 304 -10.58 -2.02 14.25
N VAL A 305 -10.87 -1.04 15.12
CA VAL A 305 -12.11 -0.25 15.07
C VAL A 305 -11.77 1.19 14.71
N ARG A 306 -12.34 1.67 13.61
CA ARG A 306 -12.10 3.00 13.06
C ARG A 306 -10.60 3.36 13.02
N TYR A 307 -9.78 2.41 12.60
CA TYR A 307 -8.33 2.54 12.52
C TYR A 307 -7.92 3.40 11.33
N THR A 308 -7.05 4.37 11.57
CA THR A 308 -6.45 5.18 10.50
C THR A 308 -5.03 4.74 10.18
N LEU A 309 -4.76 4.60 8.88
CA LEU A 309 -3.43 4.43 8.30
C LEU A 309 -2.80 5.77 7.89
N GLY A 310 -3.54 6.86 8.09
CA GLY A 310 -3.27 8.18 7.54
C GLY A 310 -3.43 8.24 6.03
N ASP A 311 -4.13 7.31 5.39
CA ASP A 311 -4.39 7.38 3.94
C ASP A 311 -5.54 8.34 3.64
N THR A 312 -5.39 9.11 2.56
CA THR A 312 -6.43 10.03 2.10
C THR A 312 -7.22 9.44 0.94
N GLY A 313 -8.51 9.74 0.87
CA GLY A 313 -9.40 9.13 -0.10
C GLY A 313 -10.88 9.31 0.21
N GLY A 314 -11.68 8.36 -0.24
CA GLY A 314 -13.10 8.30 0.08
C GLY A 314 -13.74 6.97 -0.30
N THR A 315 -15.02 6.84 0.03
CA THR A 315 -15.85 5.66 -0.22
C THR A 315 -17.19 6.09 -0.81
N ALA A 316 -17.78 5.25 -1.67
CA ALA A 316 -19.11 5.47 -2.23
C ALA A 316 -19.75 4.15 -2.67
N SER A 317 -21.09 4.09 -2.66
CA SER A 317 -21.80 3.03 -3.38
C SER A 317 -21.53 3.14 -4.89
N GLU A 318 -21.75 2.04 -5.62
CA GLU A 318 -21.66 2.07 -7.08
C GLU A 318 -22.64 3.09 -7.68
N GLU A 319 -23.88 3.17 -7.19
CA GLU A 319 -24.85 4.14 -7.72
C GLU A 319 -24.38 5.59 -7.52
N ALA A 320 -23.90 5.92 -6.33
CA ALA A 320 -23.42 7.27 -6.01
C ALA A 320 -22.18 7.64 -6.85
N LEU A 321 -21.27 6.69 -7.08
CA LEU A 321 -20.09 6.93 -7.90
C LEU A 321 -20.44 7.12 -9.38
N ILE A 322 -21.37 6.32 -9.91
CA ILE A 322 -21.88 6.45 -11.28
C ILE A 322 -22.64 7.77 -11.46
N GLU A 323 -23.41 8.22 -10.47
CA GLU A 323 -24.07 9.53 -10.49
C GLU A 323 -23.05 10.67 -10.61
N ARG A 324 -21.98 10.65 -9.80
CA ARG A 324 -20.88 11.62 -9.92
C ARG A 324 -20.19 11.58 -11.28
N CYS A 325 -20.02 10.39 -11.85
CA CYS A 325 -19.47 10.21 -13.19
C CYS A 325 -20.38 10.84 -14.26
N ALA A 326 -21.70 10.66 -14.15
CA ALA A 326 -22.67 11.28 -15.05
C ALA A 326 -22.66 12.81 -14.95
N GLN A 327 -22.57 13.36 -13.73
CA GLN A 327 -22.41 14.81 -13.50
C GLN A 327 -21.14 15.36 -14.14
N ALA A 328 -20.07 14.56 -14.19
CA ALA A 328 -18.79 14.87 -14.82
C ALA A 328 -18.74 14.58 -16.33
N ALA A 329 -19.86 14.19 -16.95
CA ALA A 329 -19.94 13.78 -18.35
C ALA A 329 -19.01 12.61 -18.73
N VAL A 330 -18.66 11.75 -17.77
CA VAL A 330 -17.91 10.52 -18.03
C VAL A 330 -18.84 9.54 -18.75
N PRO A 331 -18.40 8.93 -19.87
CA PRO A 331 -19.22 7.95 -20.60
C PRO A 331 -19.66 6.80 -19.69
N ALA A 332 -20.93 6.42 -19.78
CA ALA A 332 -21.47 5.31 -19.01
C ALA A 332 -20.66 4.03 -19.32
N PRO A 333 -20.11 3.34 -18.30
CA PRO A 333 -19.42 2.09 -18.53
C PRO A 333 -20.40 1.06 -19.11
N SER A 334 -19.95 0.31 -20.11
CA SER A 334 -20.64 -0.92 -20.54
C SER A 334 -20.64 -1.89 -19.36
N ALA A 335 -21.79 -2.10 -18.73
CA ALA A 335 -21.91 -3.00 -17.58
C ALA A 335 -22.77 -4.22 -17.92
N ALA A 336 -22.19 -5.40 -17.73
CA ALA A 336 -22.96 -6.59 -17.40
C ALA A 336 -23.46 -6.44 -15.94
N PRO A 337 -24.67 -6.92 -15.60
CA PRO A 337 -25.16 -6.86 -14.23
C PRO A 337 -24.26 -7.67 -13.30
N ARG A 338 -23.80 -7.04 -12.22
CA ARG A 338 -23.01 -7.66 -11.13
C ARG A 338 -23.60 -7.27 -9.78
N PRO A 339 -23.38 -8.06 -8.72
CA PRO A 339 -23.69 -7.62 -7.36
C PRO A 339 -22.92 -6.33 -7.05
N ALA A 340 -23.62 -5.30 -6.62
CA ALA A 340 -23.02 -4.01 -6.29
C ALA A 340 -22.08 -4.18 -5.08
N ALA A 341 -20.79 -3.90 -5.29
CA ALA A 341 -19.82 -3.74 -4.21
C ALA A 341 -19.46 -2.25 -4.09
N PRO A 342 -19.32 -1.72 -2.87
CA PRO A 342 -18.91 -0.33 -2.67
C PRO A 342 -17.49 -0.12 -3.17
N TYR A 343 -17.22 1.10 -3.61
CA TYR A 343 -15.90 1.54 -4.03
C TYR A 343 -15.19 2.27 -2.91
N VAL A 344 -13.88 2.09 -2.85
CA VAL A 344 -12.95 2.94 -2.10
C VAL A 344 -11.91 3.50 -3.09
N TRP A 345 -11.56 4.77 -2.94
CA TRP A 345 -10.47 5.38 -3.68
C TRP A 345 -9.44 5.96 -2.73
N LEU A 346 -8.16 5.86 -3.11
CA LEU A 346 -7.04 6.31 -2.29
C LEU A 346 -6.06 7.17 -3.09
N PHE A 347 -5.66 8.29 -2.50
CA PHE A 347 -4.56 9.15 -2.95
C PHE A 347 -3.22 8.79 -2.30
N GLY A 348 -3.24 7.86 -1.35
CA GLY A 348 -2.12 7.52 -0.45
C GLY A 348 -2.03 8.46 0.75
N ARG A 349 -0.94 8.34 1.51
CA ARG A 349 -0.69 9.16 2.70
C ARG A 349 -0.43 10.63 2.31
N PRO A 350 -0.82 11.60 3.17
CA PRO A 350 -0.42 12.99 3.04
C PRO A 350 1.09 13.09 2.87
N LEU A 351 1.52 14.18 2.25
CA LEU A 351 2.88 14.51 1.80
C LEU A 351 4.00 14.37 2.85
N PHE A 352 3.75 13.91 4.07
CA PHE A 352 4.78 13.70 5.10
C PHE A 352 5.56 12.40 4.94
N ALA A 353 5.25 11.53 3.98
CA ALA A 353 6.09 10.36 3.66
C ALA A 353 6.16 10.16 2.14
N LEU A 354 7.32 9.69 1.65
CA LEU A 354 7.49 9.27 0.26
C LEU A 354 7.47 7.74 0.19
N SER A 355 6.87 7.17 -0.85
CA SER A 355 6.97 5.72 -1.14
C SER A 355 7.97 5.48 -2.25
N MET A 356 8.84 4.49 -2.07
CA MET A 356 9.78 4.03 -3.09
C MET A 356 10.00 2.52 -2.97
N TYR A 357 9.64 1.75 -4.02
CA TYR A 357 9.64 0.28 -4.02
C TYR A 357 8.84 -0.34 -2.85
N GLY A 358 7.78 0.33 -2.40
CA GLY A 358 6.91 -0.09 -1.31
C GLY A 358 7.42 0.27 0.09
N ALA A 359 8.61 0.87 0.20
CA ALA A 359 9.14 1.37 1.46
C ALA A 359 8.62 2.79 1.73
N ASN A 360 8.06 3.01 2.92
CA ASN A 360 7.65 4.34 3.35
C ASN A 360 8.84 5.08 3.95
N ILE A 361 9.23 6.19 3.35
CA ILE A 361 10.37 7.02 3.75
C ILE A 361 9.84 8.28 4.42
N PHE A 362 10.15 8.43 5.70
CA PHE A 362 9.68 9.54 6.53
C PHE A 362 10.77 10.62 6.67
N PRO A 363 10.41 11.92 6.70
CA PRO A 363 11.31 13.04 6.95
C PRO A 363 12.17 12.86 8.19
N GLU A 364 11.65 12.22 9.24
CA GLU A 364 12.38 11.94 10.49
C GLU A 364 13.61 11.06 10.24
N THR A 365 13.50 10.07 9.33
CA THR A 365 14.64 9.23 8.93
C THR A 365 15.70 10.04 8.17
N ILE A 366 15.26 10.99 7.34
CA ILE A 366 16.17 11.90 6.63
C ILE A 366 16.84 12.87 7.61
N ALA A 367 16.08 13.48 8.51
CA ALA A 367 16.59 14.35 9.56
C ALA A 367 17.67 13.65 10.39
N ALA A 368 17.39 12.43 10.86
CA ALA A 368 18.35 11.65 11.64
C ALA A 368 19.66 11.35 10.87
N GLY A 369 19.59 11.18 9.54
CA GLY A 369 20.78 11.03 8.71
C GLY A 369 21.57 12.32 8.50
N LEU A 370 20.91 13.48 8.46
CA LEU A 370 21.55 14.80 8.34
C LEU A 370 22.12 15.31 9.67
N GLU A 371 21.53 14.91 10.80
CA GLU A 371 21.89 15.34 12.15
C GLU A 371 23.09 14.59 12.75
N ARG A 372 23.68 13.64 12.02
CA ARG A 372 24.93 13.00 12.44
C ARG A 372 26.07 14.04 12.44
N ASP A 373 26.88 14.07 13.50
CA ASP A 373 27.92 15.10 13.77
C ASP A 373 28.74 15.50 12.52
N ASP A 374 29.10 14.49 11.74
CA ASP A 374 29.91 14.60 10.55
C ASP A 374 29.29 15.41 9.40
N CYS A 375 27.95 15.42 9.30
CA CYS A 375 27.18 16.18 8.32
C CYS A 375 26.60 17.46 8.94
N TYR A 376 26.13 17.38 10.18
CA TYR A 376 25.51 18.50 10.88
C TYR A 376 26.47 19.68 11.09
N ALA A 377 27.78 19.42 11.12
CA ALA A 377 28.82 20.46 11.20
C ALA A 377 28.79 21.49 10.05
N TYR A 378 28.12 21.21 8.92
CA TYR A 378 28.02 22.14 7.78
C TYR A 378 26.60 22.28 7.21
N LEU A 379 25.59 21.70 7.85
CA LEU A 379 24.19 21.76 7.42
C LEU A 379 23.36 22.52 8.46
N THR A 380 22.25 23.11 8.03
CA THR A 380 21.30 23.75 8.97
C THR A 380 20.28 22.77 9.55
N GLY A 381 20.23 21.55 9.03
CA GLY A 381 19.16 20.58 9.31
C GLY A 381 17.92 20.74 8.42
N LYS A 382 17.80 21.81 7.61
CA LYS A 382 16.70 21.93 6.65
C LYS A 382 16.95 21.09 5.41
N PHE A 383 15.91 20.40 4.95
CA PHE A 383 15.93 19.63 3.73
C PHE A 383 14.57 19.58 3.04
N VAL A 384 14.61 19.19 1.78
CA VAL A 384 13.46 18.81 0.95
C VAL A 384 13.76 17.44 0.37
N MET A 385 12.88 16.47 0.61
CA MET A 385 12.95 15.15 -0.02
C MET A 385 11.89 15.00 -1.10
N GLU A 386 12.24 14.31 -2.17
CA GLU A 386 11.34 14.01 -3.29
C GLU A 386 11.75 12.68 -3.94
N VAL A 387 10.79 11.95 -4.52
CA VAL A 387 11.08 10.82 -5.40
C VAL A 387 11.15 11.39 -6.79
N GLN A 388 12.32 11.28 -7.43
CA GLN A 388 12.45 11.63 -8.83
C GLN A 388 11.78 10.52 -9.66
N ASP A 389 10.67 10.87 -10.30
CA ASP A 389 9.93 9.97 -11.18
C ASP A 389 10.77 9.58 -12.39
N GLY A 390 10.59 8.33 -12.84
CA GLY A 390 11.32 7.75 -13.95
C GLY A 390 11.10 6.24 -14.02
N GLU A 391 11.75 5.58 -14.97
CA GLU A 391 11.65 4.13 -15.13
C GLU A 391 12.13 3.34 -13.91
N ARG A 392 13.08 3.91 -13.15
CA ARG A 392 13.56 3.43 -11.86
C ARG A 392 13.57 4.62 -10.89
N PRO A 393 12.61 4.72 -9.95
CA PRO A 393 12.53 5.87 -9.06
C PRO A 393 13.79 6.01 -8.20
N ARG A 394 14.16 7.24 -7.85
CA ARG A 394 15.30 7.57 -6.97
C ARG A 394 14.89 8.56 -5.89
N LEU A 395 15.29 8.30 -4.65
CA LEU A 395 15.18 9.28 -3.57
C LEU A 395 16.18 10.41 -3.81
N ARG A 396 15.68 11.64 -3.92
CA ARG A 396 16.47 12.87 -3.98
C ARG A 396 16.26 13.68 -2.71
N VAL A 397 17.36 14.10 -2.08
CA VAL A 397 17.36 14.93 -0.89
C VAL A 397 18.14 16.21 -1.17
N THR A 398 17.44 17.33 -1.18
CA THR A 398 18.06 18.65 -1.27
C THR A 398 18.22 19.21 0.15
N ALA A 399 19.43 19.52 0.60
CA ALA A 399 19.71 20.00 1.96
C ALA A 399 20.35 21.40 1.96
N GLU A 400 20.04 22.19 2.99
CA GLU A 400 20.56 23.56 3.17
C GLU A 400 21.90 23.54 3.92
N VAL A 401 22.91 24.17 3.31
CA VAL A 401 24.24 24.36 3.88
C VAL A 401 24.22 25.52 4.88
N ALA A 402 24.90 25.37 6.01
CA ALA A 402 24.99 26.39 7.05
C ALA A 402 25.76 27.65 6.57
N PRO A 403 25.44 28.85 7.10
CA PRO A 403 26.20 30.06 6.81
C PRO A 403 27.71 29.89 7.03
N GLY A 404 28.52 30.38 6.09
CA GLY A 404 29.99 30.22 6.15
C GLY A 404 30.52 28.89 5.60
N HIS A 405 29.64 27.97 5.24
CA HIS A 405 29.99 26.74 4.52
C HIS A 405 29.57 26.80 3.05
N SER A 406 30.10 25.89 2.23
CA SER A 406 29.85 25.81 0.79
C SER A 406 29.40 24.41 0.37
N ALA A 407 28.64 24.31 -0.71
CA ALA A 407 28.42 23.03 -1.37
C ALA A 407 29.75 22.53 -1.97
N SER A 408 30.03 21.24 -1.83
CA SER A 408 31.13 20.57 -2.53
C SER A 408 30.75 19.13 -2.83
N GLU A 409 31.44 18.52 -3.79
CA GLU A 409 31.23 17.11 -4.15
C GLU A 409 31.50 16.19 -2.96
N VAL A 410 32.62 16.41 -2.26
CA VAL A 410 32.97 15.68 -1.02
C VAL A 410 31.88 15.75 0.04
N ARG A 411 31.29 16.94 0.28
CA ARG A 411 30.18 17.08 1.24
C ARG A 411 28.90 16.42 0.74
N THR A 412 28.66 16.42 -0.56
CA THR A 412 27.49 15.79 -1.18
C THR A 412 27.55 14.27 -1.01
N GLU A 413 28.71 13.66 -1.31
CA GLU A 413 28.97 12.23 -1.11
C GLU A 413 28.85 11.85 0.37
N LYS A 414 29.53 12.57 1.26
CA LYS A 414 29.47 12.33 2.71
C LYS A 414 28.03 12.39 3.26
N THR A 415 27.25 13.35 2.78
CA THR A 415 25.84 13.48 3.15
C THR A 415 25.00 12.32 2.59
N SER A 416 25.26 11.86 1.37
CA SER A 416 24.59 10.70 0.77
C SER A 416 24.87 9.42 1.57
N ASP A 417 26.13 9.19 1.96
CA ASP A 417 26.53 8.04 2.77
C ASP A 417 25.89 8.07 4.16
N SER A 418 25.84 9.24 4.79
CA SER A 418 25.20 9.44 6.09
C SER A 418 23.69 9.16 6.04
N LEU A 419 23.02 9.66 5.01
CA LEU A 419 21.60 9.38 4.75
C LEU A 419 21.37 7.89 4.47
N LEU A 420 22.22 7.26 3.66
CA LEU A 420 22.13 5.84 3.36
C LEU A 420 22.28 4.98 4.62
N ALA A 421 23.22 5.32 5.51
CA ALA A 421 23.38 4.66 6.79
C ALA A 421 22.10 4.77 7.63
N ALA A 422 21.56 5.98 7.80
CA ALA A 422 20.32 6.19 8.57
C ALA A 422 19.12 5.46 7.95
N LEU A 423 18.96 5.50 6.63
CA LEU A 423 17.90 4.78 5.92
C LEU A 423 18.01 3.27 6.13
N ARG A 424 19.20 2.69 6.09
CA ARG A 424 19.40 1.26 6.34
C ARG A 424 19.19 0.87 7.81
N GLU A 425 19.64 1.71 8.73
CA GLU A 425 19.53 1.49 10.17
C GLU A 425 18.09 1.61 10.68
N GLN A 426 17.34 2.59 10.17
CA GLN A 426 16.05 2.98 10.74
C GLN A 426 14.84 2.60 9.87
N ASN A 427 15.07 2.29 8.59
CA ASN A 427 14.02 1.90 7.65
C ASN A 427 14.34 0.54 7.03
N SER A 428 13.91 -0.50 7.73
CA SER A 428 14.15 -1.88 7.32
C SER A 428 13.43 -2.24 6.01
N GLU A 429 12.29 -1.61 5.69
CA GLU A 429 11.66 -1.75 4.37
C GLU A 429 12.57 -1.17 3.29
N TYR A 430 13.12 0.03 3.46
CA TYR A 430 14.06 0.63 2.49
C TYR A 430 15.30 -0.26 2.28
N ALA A 431 15.87 -0.79 3.36
CA ALA A 431 17.05 -1.66 3.31
C ALA A 431 16.83 -2.95 2.51
N HIS A 432 15.62 -3.50 2.52
CA HIS A 432 15.30 -4.80 1.92
C HIS A 432 14.51 -4.70 0.61
N TYR A 433 13.69 -3.67 0.43
CA TYR A 433 12.78 -3.54 -0.71
C TYR A 433 13.43 -2.79 -1.87
N VAL A 434 14.25 -1.77 -1.58
CA VAL A 434 14.92 -0.96 -2.60
C VAL A 434 16.17 -1.68 -3.12
N PRO A 435 16.36 -1.82 -4.45
CA PRO A 435 17.57 -2.40 -5.03
C PRO A 435 18.84 -1.72 -4.53
N ALA A 436 19.87 -2.50 -4.20
CA ALA A 436 21.07 -2.02 -3.51
C ALA A 436 21.77 -0.85 -4.23
N GLU A 437 21.77 -0.86 -5.56
CA GLU A 437 22.34 0.18 -6.41
C GLU A 437 21.51 1.48 -6.47
N LEU A 438 20.23 1.43 -6.08
CA LEU A 438 19.34 2.59 -5.99
C LEU A 438 19.21 3.15 -4.57
N GLN A 439 19.68 2.41 -3.55
CA GLN A 439 19.60 2.81 -2.15
C GLN A 439 20.35 4.13 -1.85
N PRO A 440 21.53 4.44 -2.42
CA PRO A 440 22.19 5.72 -2.17
C PRO A 440 21.35 6.92 -2.66
N PRO A 441 20.94 7.84 -1.76
CA PRO A 441 20.12 8.99 -2.15
C PRO A 441 20.89 9.96 -3.04
N LEU A 442 20.19 10.58 -4.00
CA LEU A 442 20.72 11.68 -4.80
C LEU A 442 20.71 12.96 -3.96
N VAL A 443 21.88 13.40 -3.49
CA VAL A 443 21.98 14.60 -2.65
C VAL A 443 22.24 15.84 -3.50
N ARG A 444 21.55 16.94 -3.17
CA ARG A 444 21.88 18.29 -3.65
C ARG A 444 22.06 19.23 -2.48
N LEU A 445 23.19 19.91 -2.41
CA LEU A 445 23.45 20.91 -1.38
C LEU A 445 23.17 22.31 -1.94
N ARG A 446 22.37 23.10 -1.24
CA ARG A 446 22.06 24.50 -1.61
C ARG A 446 22.54 25.46 -0.52
N PRO A 447 22.92 26.70 -0.88
CA PRO A 447 23.34 27.69 0.10
C PRO A 447 22.20 28.07 1.05
N HIS A 448 22.56 28.61 2.21
CA HIS A 448 21.61 29.16 3.16
C HIS A 448 20.71 30.23 2.53
N GLY A 449 19.40 30.13 2.74
CA GLY A 449 18.44 31.10 2.21
C GLY A 449 18.19 30.99 0.71
N ASP A 450 18.51 29.85 0.09
CA ASP A 450 18.24 29.59 -1.33
C ASP A 450 16.76 29.90 -1.65
N PRO A 451 16.44 30.81 -2.58
CA PRO A 451 15.07 31.26 -2.80
C PRO A 451 14.17 30.18 -3.42
N GLU A 452 14.75 29.16 -4.06
CA GLU A 452 14.01 28.09 -4.70
C GLU A 452 13.64 27.00 -3.68
N TYR A 453 14.55 26.61 -2.78
CA TYR A 453 14.35 25.50 -1.84
C TYR A 453 14.19 25.92 -0.37
N PHE A 454 14.82 27.02 0.05
CA PHE A 454 14.91 27.46 1.45
C PHE A 454 14.63 28.97 1.63
N PRO A 455 13.50 29.50 1.13
CA PRO A 455 13.21 30.93 1.22
C PRO A 455 13.08 31.42 2.67
N VAL A 456 13.72 32.55 2.96
CA VAL A 456 13.69 33.17 4.29
C VAL A 456 12.33 33.78 4.56
N GLY A 457 11.77 33.55 5.76
CA GLY A 457 10.50 34.14 6.21
C GLY A 457 9.24 33.37 5.83
N VAL A 458 9.36 32.15 5.28
CA VAL A 458 8.23 31.27 4.93
C VAL A 458 8.32 29.96 5.73
N LYS A 459 7.17 29.35 6.07
CA LYS A 459 7.12 28.03 6.73
C LYS A 459 7.79 26.97 5.85
N HIS A 460 8.81 26.29 6.39
CA HIS A 460 9.57 25.26 5.69
C HIS A 460 8.71 24.04 5.32
N ARG A 461 8.95 23.46 4.14
CA ARG A 461 8.28 22.24 3.65
C ARG A 461 9.32 21.16 3.41
N TYR A 462 9.12 19.99 4.02
CA TYR A 462 10.10 18.89 3.96
C TYR A 462 9.94 18.00 2.72
N THR A 463 8.85 18.11 1.98
CA THR A 463 8.58 17.26 0.81
C THR A 463 8.13 18.06 -0.40
N ARG A 464 8.44 17.55 -1.59
CA ARG A 464 7.92 18.02 -2.88
C ARG A 464 7.39 16.84 -3.69
N THR A 465 6.34 17.10 -4.47
CA THR A 465 5.95 16.26 -5.59
C THR A 465 6.97 16.50 -6.71
N GLY A 466 7.62 15.43 -7.15
CA GLY A 466 8.66 15.45 -8.18
C GLY A 466 8.14 15.85 -9.56
#